data_AF-X1KM02-F1
#
_entry.id   AF-X1KM02-F1
#
_cell.length_a   1.000
_cell.length_b   1.000
_cell.length_c   1.000
_cell.angle_alpha   90.00
_cell.angle_beta   90.00
_cell.angle_gamma   90.00
#
_symmetry.space_group_name_H-M   'P 1'
#
loop_
_entity.id
_entity.type
_entity.pdbx_description
1 polymer ?
#
loop_
_entity_poly.entity_id
_entity_poly.type
_entity_poly.pdbx_seq_one_letter_code
_entity_poly.pdbx_strand_id
1 'polypeptide(L)'
;MYYITAETTIDVIKVFTLGAMGFILAFLLTPSLTHFLYKYKLWRKEARKKAIDGGELPVFLKFHAKDETHTPRFGGLLIWGTTLILALFFFLLAKTQISWFQKLNFLSRPETWLPLFALVAASLVGLADDTLQVFGKGKYIGGGLKLRYRLILVAFNWFNWELGGFY
;
A
#
# COMPACT_ATOMS: atom_id res chain seq x y z
N MET A 1 23.63 9.75 27.81
CA MET A 1 22.59 8.89 28.41
C MET A 1 21.24 9.42 27.95
N TYR A 2 20.57 8.76 27.01
CA TYR A 2 19.23 9.17 26.57
C TYR A 2 18.25 8.82 27.70
N TYR A 3 17.67 9.82 28.34
CA TYR A 3 16.63 9.60 29.34
C TYR A 3 15.33 9.28 28.61
N ILE A 4 14.72 8.14 28.93
CA ILE A 4 13.35 7.82 28.51
C ILE A 4 12.43 8.76 29.28
N THR A 5 11.87 9.75 28.59
CA THR A 5 10.88 10.66 29.16
C THR A 5 9.49 10.03 29.06
N ALA A 6 8.57 10.43 29.93
CA ALA A 6 7.19 9.93 29.92
C ALA A 6 6.52 10.11 28.53
N GLU A 7 6.87 11.17 27.81
CA GLU A 7 6.39 11.42 26.44
C GLU A 7 6.89 10.39 25.44
N THR A 8 8.19 10.08 25.45
CA THR A 8 8.76 9.06 24.56
C THR A 8 8.16 7.67 24.80
N THR A 9 7.91 7.31 26.06
CA THR A 9 7.22 6.06 26.40
C THR A 9 5.81 6.00 25.82
N ILE A 10 5.06 7.09 25.92
CA ILE A 10 3.70 7.18 25.38
C ILE A 10 3.71 7.04 23.86
N ASP A 11 4.66 7.65 23.16
CA ASP A 11 4.73 7.56 21.70
C ASP A 11 5.11 6.16 21.21
N VAL A 12 6.03 5.48 21.90
CA VAL A 12 6.34 4.07 21.61
C VAL A 12 5.10 3.19 21.80
N ILE A 13 4.37 3.35 22.91
CA ILE A 13 3.13 2.60 23.17
C ILE A 13 2.10 2.87 22.07
N LYS A 14 1.94 4.11 21.61
CA LYS A 14 1.03 4.44 20.51
C LYS A 14 1.42 3.72 19.23
N VAL A 15 2.68 3.80 18.81
CA VAL A 15 3.15 3.16 17.56
C VAL A 15 2.94 1.65 17.62
N PHE A 16 3.29 1.01 18.74
CA PHE A 16 3.06 -0.43 18.93
C PHE A 16 1.58 -0.78 18.93
N THR A 17 0.73 0.01 19.60
CA THR A 17 -0.72 -0.24 19.65
C THR A 17 -1.34 -0.11 18.27
N LEU A 18 -1.03 0.97 17.54
CA LEU A 18 -1.51 1.19 16.17
C LEU A 18 -1.01 0.11 15.20
N GLY A 19 0.26 -0.28 15.31
CA GLY A 19 0.84 -1.36 14.51
C GLY A 19 0.21 -2.72 14.79
N ALA A 20 0.01 -3.07 16.07
CA ALA A 20 -0.66 -4.31 16.46
C ALA A 20 -2.12 -4.35 15.99
N MET A 21 -2.86 -3.24 16.15
CA MET A 21 -4.22 -3.12 15.63
C MET A 21 -4.25 -3.25 14.10
N GLY A 22 -3.30 -2.65 13.39
CA GLY A 22 -3.15 -2.80 11.94
C GLY A 22 -2.91 -4.24 11.53
N PHE A 23 -2.00 -4.93 12.22
CA PHE A 23 -1.73 -6.35 11.98
C PHE A 23 -2.96 -7.22 12.22
N ILE A 24 -3.65 -7.07 13.36
CA ILE A 24 -4.84 -7.85 13.69
C ILE A 24 -5.94 -7.59 12.65
N LEU A 25 -6.19 -6.33 12.29
CA LEU A 25 -7.19 -5.98 11.28
C LEU A 25 -6.84 -6.57 9.92
N ALA A 26 -5.59 -6.47 9.48
CA ALA A 26 -5.13 -7.06 8.22
C ALA A 26 -5.28 -8.58 8.23
N PHE A 27 -4.92 -9.24 9.33
CA PHE A 27 -5.06 -10.69 9.49
C PHE A 27 -6.52 -11.11 9.39
N LEU A 28 -7.45 -10.39 10.04
CA LEU A 28 -8.88 -10.67 9.98
C LEU A 28 -9.49 -10.40 8.59
N LEU A 29 -8.99 -9.40 7.87
CA LEU A 29 -9.44 -9.06 6.52
C LEU A 29 -8.84 -9.98 5.44
N THR A 30 -7.71 -10.63 5.72
CA THR A 30 -7.01 -11.53 4.79
C THR A 30 -7.91 -12.62 4.21
N PRO A 31 -8.65 -13.44 5.00
CA PRO A 31 -9.49 -14.49 4.43
C PRO A 31 -10.61 -13.94 3.54
N SER A 32 -11.27 -12.86 3.97
CA SER A 32 -12.34 -12.20 3.20
C SER A 32 -11.83 -11.65 1.86
N LEU A 33 -10.68 -10.96 1.89
CA LEU A 33 -10.05 -10.43 0.69
C LEU A 33 -9.60 -11.57 -0.22
N THR A 34 -8.93 -12.58 0.33
CA THR A 34 -8.46 -13.75 -0.43
C THR A 34 -9.61 -14.44 -1.14
N HIS A 35 -10.72 -14.69 -0.44
CA HIS A 35 -11.91 -15.28 -1.04
C HIS A 35 -12.47 -14.43 -2.19
N PHE A 36 -12.55 -13.10 -2.01
CA PHE A 36 -12.95 -12.17 -3.08
C PHE A 36 -12.00 -12.24 -4.28
N LEU A 37 -10.68 -12.17 -4.05
CA LEU A 37 -9.68 -12.22 -5.12
C LEU A 37 -9.76 -13.53 -5.90
N TYR A 38 -9.99 -14.66 -5.21
CA TYR A 38 -10.15 -15.95 -5.86
C TYR A 38 -11.47 -16.04 -6.65
N LYS A 39 -12.58 -15.53 -6.10
CA LYS A 39 -13.89 -15.50 -6.75
C LYS A 39 -13.88 -14.73 -8.07
N TYR A 40 -13.23 -13.57 -8.10
CA TYR A 40 -13.13 -12.72 -9.30
C TYR A 40 -11.94 -13.09 -10.21
N LYS A 41 -11.19 -14.14 -9.87
CA LYS A 41 -10.02 -14.61 -10.62
C LYS A 41 -9.01 -13.49 -10.91
N LEU A 42 -8.72 -12.69 -9.88
CA LEU A 42 -7.85 -11.52 -9.94
C LEU A 42 -6.35 -11.91 -9.90
N TRP A 43 -5.98 -12.86 -10.76
CA TRP A 43 -4.63 -13.36 -10.97
C TRP A 43 -4.27 -13.26 -12.46
N ARG A 44 -2.99 -13.40 -12.79
CA ARG A 44 -2.56 -13.35 -14.20
C ARG A 44 -3.11 -14.55 -14.97
N LYS A 45 -3.83 -14.26 -16.06
CA LYS A 45 -4.42 -15.29 -16.93
C LYS A 45 -3.39 -15.95 -17.86
N GLU A 46 -2.23 -15.31 -18.06
CA GLU A 46 -1.14 -15.85 -18.87
C GLU A 46 0.23 -15.66 -18.17
N ALA A 47 1.00 -16.76 -18.10
CA ALA A 47 2.40 -16.76 -17.65
C ALA A 47 3.26 -15.90 -18.59
N ARG A 48 4.34 -15.31 -18.06
CA ARG A 48 5.18 -14.35 -18.80
C ARG A 48 5.89 -15.10 -19.95
N LYS A 49 5.48 -14.87 -21.20
CA LYS A 49 6.10 -15.52 -22.38
C LYS A 49 7.42 -14.88 -22.84
N LYS A 50 7.75 -13.67 -22.38
CA LYS A 50 8.98 -12.95 -22.74
C LYS A 50 9.61 -12.25 -21.54
N ALA A 51 10.93 -12.27 -21.47
CA ALA A 51 11.71 -11.48 -20.52
C ALA A 51 11.49 -9.98 -20.75
N ILE A 52 11.78 -9.15 -19.74
CA ILE A 52 11.81 -7.68 -19.86
C ILE A 52 12.83 -7.26 -20.95
N ASP A 53 13.80 -8.13 -21.24
CA ASP A 53 14.86 -7.98 -22.25
C ASP A 53 14.50 -8.58 -23.63
N GLY A 54 13.24 -8.95 -23.89
CA GLY A 54 12.80 -9.49 -25.18
C GLY A 54 13.22 -10.94 -25.49
N GLY A 55 14.10 -11.53 -24.69
CA GLY A 55 14.48 -12.94 -24.77
C GLY A 55 13.36 -13.91 -24.37
N GLU A 56 13.28 -15.06 -25.05
CA GLU A 56 12.38 -16.16 -24.70
C GLU A 56 12.90 -16.86 -23.43
N LEU A 57 12.00 -17.13 -22.47
CA LEU A 57 12.31 -17.83 -21.21
C LEU A 57 11.65 -19.24 -21.20
N PRO A 58 12.12 -20.18 -22.04
CA PRO A 58 11.49 -21.50 -22.16
C PRO A 58 11.63 -22.36 -20.88
N VAL A 59 12.65 -22.13 -20.05
CA VAL A 59 12.87 -22.90 -18.82
C VAL A 59 12.01 -22.40 -17.65
N PHE A 60 11.74 -21.09 -17.57
CA PHE A 60 10.91 -20.48 -16.51
C PHE A 60 9.43 -20.85 -16.65
N LEU A 61 8.94 -20.92 -17.90
CA LEU A 61 7.59 -21.40 -18.24
C LEU A 61 7.36 -22.86 -17.88
N LYS A 62 8.41 -23.70 -17.91
CA LYS A 62 8.27 -25.15 -17.71
C LYS A 62 8.06 -25.53 -16.23
N PHE A 63 8.60 -24.74 -15.31
CA PHE A 63 8.56 -25.05 -13.87
C PHE A 63 7.69 -24.09 -13.03
N HIS A 64 7.43 -22.85 -13.47
CA HIS A 64 6.70 -21.84 -12.66
C HIS A 64 5.39 -21.32 -13.30
N ALA A 65 5.00 -21.81 -14.48
CA ALA A 65 3.78 -21.34 -15.14
C ALA A 65 2.47 -21.71 -14.40
N LYS A 66 2.49 -22.76 -13.57
CA LYS A 66 1.31 -23.17 -12.77
C LYS A 66 1.11 -22.33 -11.51
N ASP A 67 2.16 -21.87 -10.85
CA ASP A 67 2.03 -21.05 -9.62
C ASP A 67 1.75 -19.57 -9.91
N GLU A 68 2.31 -19.01 -11.00
CA GLU A 68 2.01 -17.62 -11.41
C GLU A 68 0.54 -17.42 -11.82
N THR A 69 -0.16 -18.49 -12.16
CA THR A 69 -1.55 -18.47 -12.64
C THR A 69 -2.59 -18.73 -11.55
N HIS A 70 -2.17 -18.94 -10.30
CA HIS A 70 -3.08 -19.20 -9.16
C HIS A 70 -2.87 -18.26 -7.97
N THR A 71 -1.87 -17.37 -8.03
CA THR A 71 -1.58 -16.44 -6.93
C THR A 71 -2.22 -15.06 -7.21
N PRO A 72 -3.13 -14.57 -6.35
CA PRO A 72 -3.77 -13.27 -6.54
C PRO A 72 -2.78 -12.12 -6.33
N ARG A 73 -2.84 -11.08 -7.19
CA ARG A 73 -1.85 -9.98 -7.17
C ARG A 73 -2.27 -8.72 -6.43
N PHE A 74 -3.54 -8.64 -6.05
CA PHE A 74 -4.10 -7.48 -5.36
C PHE A 74 -3.85 -7.48 -3.84
N GLY A 75 -2.81 -8.15 -3.36
CA GLY A 75 -2.44 -8.17 -1.94
C GLY A 75 -2.14 -6.78 -1.38
N GLY A 76 -1.68 -5.85 -2.23
CA GLY A 76 -1.48 -4.44 -1.86
C GLY A 76 -2.74 -3.76 -1.32
N LEU A 77 -3.93 -4.18 -1.77
CA LEU A 77 -5.23 -3.66 -1.29
C LEU A 77 -5.39 -3.86 0.22
N LEU A 78 -4.84 -4.95 0.77
CA LEU A 78 -4.86 -5.20 2.20
C LEU A 78 -4.06 -4.14 2.96
N ILE A 79 -2.89 -3.76 2.47
CA ILE A 79 -1.95 -2.86 3.17
C ILE A 79 -2.50 -1.43 3.22
N TRP A 80 -2.77 -0.82 2.07
CA TRP A 80 -3.25 0.56 2.07
C TRP A 80 -4.71 0.66 2.52
N GLY A 81 -5.53 -0.37 2.25
CA GLY A 81 -6.91 -0.44 2.71
C GLY A 81 -7.01 -0.48 4.23
N THR A 82 -6.24 -1.35 4.89
CA THR A 82 -6.20 -1.40 6.38
C THR A 82 -5.71 -0.09 6.97
N THR A 83 -4.67 0.52 6.36
CA THR A 83 -4.14 1.81 6.81
C THR A 83 -5.18 2.92 6.72
N LEU A 84 -5.94 3.01 5.62
CA LEU A 84 -7.03 3.98 5.48
C LEU A 84 -8.18 3.73 6.43
N ILE A 85 -8.57 2.47 6.63
CA ILE A 85 -9.63 2.10 7.58
C ILE A 85 -9.24 2.56 8.98
N LEU A 86 -8.01 2.29 9.42
CA LEU A 86 -7.52 2.75 10.72
C LEU A 86 -7.45 4.28 10.80
N ALA A 87 -6.98 4.95 9.75
CA ALA A 87 -6.92 6.41 9.72
C ALA A 87 -8.30 7.03 9.91
N LEU A 88 -9.30 6.56 9.17
CA LEU A 88 -10.68 7.01 9.30
C LEU A 88 -11.30 6.62 10.65
N PHE A 89 -11.04 5.41 11.12
CA PHE A 89 -11.53 4.93 12.41
C PHE A 89 -11.04 5.83 13.56
N PHE A 90 -9.74 6.11 13.63
CA PHE A 90 -9.17 6.98 14.66
C PHE A 90 -9.57 8.44 14.48
N PHE A 91 -9.74 8.91 13.25
CA PHE A 91 -10.28 10.24 12.99
C PHE A 91 -11.72 10.41 13.51
N LEU A 92 -12.58 9.41 13.32
CA LEU A 92 -13.93 9.41 13.87
C LEU A 92 -13.92 9.29 15.39
N LEU A 93 -13.07 8.42 15.95
CA LEU A 93 -12.88 8.29 17.40
C LEU A 93 -12.37 9.59 18.03
N ALA A 94 -11.55 10.36 17.33
CA ALA A 94 -11.05 11.66 17.80
C ALA A 94 -12.17 12.69 18.02
N LYS A 95 -13.29 12.56 17.32
CA LYS A 95 -14.46 13.43 17.50
C LYS A 95 -15.20 13.16 18.81
N THR A 96 -14.91 12.04 19.47
CA THR A 96 -15.41 11.81 20.83
C THR A 96 -14.67 12.75 21.80
N GLN A 97 -15.35 13.22 22.83
CA GLN A 97 -14.78 14.12 23.87
C GLN A 97 -13.79 13.39 24.80
N ILE A 98 -13.22 12.26 24.38
CA ILE A 98 -12.30 11.43 25.17
C ILE A 98 -10.87 11.77 24.75
N SER A 99 -10.12 12.39 25.67
CA SER A 99 -8.76 12.89 25.41
C SER A 99 -7.76 11.82 24.96
N TRP A 100 -7.99 10.54 25.29
CA TRP A 100 -7.13 9.45 24.86
C TRP A 100 -7.25 9.14 23.37
N PHE A 101 -8.46 9.20 22.81
CA PHE A 101 -8.70 8.94 21.39
C PHE A 101 -8.17 10.06 20.49
N GLN A 102 -8.18 11.30 20.98
CA GLN A 102 -7.52 12.42 20.30
C GLN A 102 -6.02 12.18 20.12
N LYS A 103 -5.35 11.56 21.11
CA LYS A 103 -3.93 11.23 21.03
C LYS A 103 -3.59 10.08 20.07
N LEU A 104 -4.55 9.23 19.74
CA LEU A 104 -4.40 8.13 18.77
C LEU A 104 -4.73 8.57 17.34
N ASN A 105 -5.36 9.73 17.17
CA ASN A 105 -5.61 10.31 15.85
C ASN A 105 -4.34 10.88 15.23
N PHE A 106 -3.75 10.11 14.33
CA PHE A 106 -2.55 10.54 13.61
C PHE A 106 -2.86 11.52 12.45
N LEU A 107 -4.10 11.57 11.94
CA LEU A 107 -4.50 12.52 10.89
C LEU A 107 -4.56 13.99 11.34
N SER A 108 -4.49 14.23 12.65
CA SER A 108 -4.44 15.58 13.22
C SER A 108 -3.11 16.30 12.92
N ARG A 109 -2.07 15.55 12.58
CA ARG A 109 -0.72 16.07 12.32
C ARG A 109 -0.54 16.41 10.83
N PRO A 110 -0.16 17.66 10.48
CA PRO A 110 0.09 18.04 9.09
C PRO A 110 1.08 17.13 8.37
N GLU A 111 2.08 16.61 9.08
CA GLU A 111 3.14 15.77 8.52
C GLU A 111 2.66 14.40 8.06
N THR A 112 1.48 13.96 8.52
CA THR A 112 0.93 12.64 8.14
C THR A 112 0.20 12.66 6.80
N TRP A 113 -0.18 13.84 6.32
CA TRP A 113 -0.91 14.00 5.07
C TRP A 113 -0.05 13.66 3.85
N LEU A 114 1.23 14.05 3.86
CA LEU A 114 2.13 13.76 2.75
C LEU A 114 2.40 12.25 2.58
N PRO A 115 2.79 11.49 3.63
CA PRO A 115 2.92 10.04 3.56
C PRO A 115 1.61 9.35 3.17
N LEU A 116 0.47 9.82 3.68
CA LEU A 116 -0.83 9.23 3.36
C LEU A 116 -1.22 9.46 1.90
N PHE A 117 -1.02 10.68 1.39
CA PHE A 117 -1.24 11.00 -0.02
C PHE A 117 -0.35 10.15 -0.93
N ALA A 118 0.94 10.06 -0.59
CA ALA A 118 1.89 9.23 -1.34
C ALA A 118 1.48 7.75 -1.34
N LEU A 119 1.06 7.21 -0.18
CA LEU A 119 0.55 5.86 -0.05
C LEU A 119 -0.66 5.63 -0.97
N VAL A 120 -1.66 6.52 -0.93
CA VAL A 120 -2.88 6.40 -1.74
C VAL A 120 -2.55 6.53 -3.23
N ALA A 121 -1.79 7.54 -3.63
CA ALA A 121 -1.42 7.76 -5.03
C ALA A 121 -0.62 6.58 -5.61
N ALA A 122 0.40 6.10 -4.89
CA ALA A 122 1.19 4.95 -5.32
C ALA A 122 0.34 3.67 -5.38
N SER A 123 -0.57 3.50 -4.42
CA SER A 123 -1.48 2.35 -4.36
C SER A 123 -2.49 2.34 -5.51
N LEU A 124 -3.06 3.49 -5.87
CA LEU A 124 -3.95 3.62 -7.02
C LEU A 124 -3.24 3.33 -8.33
N VAL A 125 -2.01 3.83 -8.49
CA VAL A 125 -1.16 3.54 -9.65
C VAL A 125 -0.85 2.03 -9.73
N GLY A 126 -0.46 1.41 -8.61
CA GLY A 126 -0.21 -0.03 -8.55
C GLY A 126 -1.46 -0.85 -8.86
N LEU A 127 -2.62 -0.45 -8.31
CA LEU A 127 -3.90 -1.09 -8.56
C LEU A 127 -4.30 -1.02 -10.04
N ALA A 128 -4.09 0.13 -10.68
CA ALA A 128 -4.35 0.31 -12.11
C ALA A 128 -3.44 -0.58 -12.96
N ASP A 129 -2.13 -0.65 -12.63
CA ASP A 129 -1.17 -1.52 -13.32
C ASP A 129 -1.55 -3.02 -13.17
N ASP A 130 -1.87 -3.45 -11.96
CA ASP A 130 -2.31 -4.83 -11.69
C ASP A 130 -3.61 -5.17 -12.42
N THR A 131 -4.58 -4.26 -12.44
CA THR A 131 -5.85 -4.40 -13.17
C THR A 131 -5.62 -4.52 -14.67
N LEU A 132 -4.85 -3.60 -15.26
CA LEU A 132 -4.53 -3.63 -16.68
C LEU A 132 -3.81 -4.93 -17.08
N GLN A 133 -2.94 -5.45 -16.21
CA GLN A 133 -2.22 -6.67 -16.50
C GLN A 133 -3.06 -7.95 -16.28
N VAL A 134 -4.09 -7.92 -15.43
CA VAL A 134 -5.04 -9.04 -15.25
C VAL A 134 -6.11 -9.09 -16.36
N PHE A 135 -6.57 -7.93 -16.83
CA PHE A 135 -7.60 -7.82 -17.88
C PHE A 135 -7.03 -7.67 -19.30
N GLY A 136 -5.77 -7.27 -19.45
CA GLY A 136 -5.09 -7.09 -20.74
C GLY A 136 -4.83 -8.42 -21.46
N LYS A 137 -5.49 -8.62 -22.61
CA LYS A 137 -5.36 -9.80 -23.48
C LYS A 137 -4.02 -9.84 -24.25
N GLY A 138 -2.90 -10.08 -23.55
CA GLY A 138 -1.64 -10.53 -24.17
C GLY A 138 -0.77 -9.50 -24.91
N LYS A 139 -1.24 -8.26 -25.13
CA LYS A 139 -0.44 -7.17 -25.75
C LYS A 139 0.21 -6.19 -24.76
N TYR A 140 -0.14 -6.27 -23.48
CA TYR A 140 0.42 -5.36 -22.47
C TYR A 140 1.77 -5.92 -21.97
N ILE A 141 2.86 -5.52 -22.63
CA ILE A 141 4.21 -5.67 -22.09
C ILE A 141 4.28 -4.68 -20.94
N GLY A 142 4.17 -5.18 -19.70
CA GLY A 142 4.10 -4.39 -18.48
C GLY A 142 5.18 -3.31 -18.43
N GLY A 143 4.79 -2.12 -18.86
CA GLY A 143 5.55 -0.89 -18.74
C GLY A 143 4.93 -0.10 -17.61
N GLY A 144 4.94 -0.67 -16.40
CA GLY A 144 4.55 0.08 -15.20
C GLY A 144 5.28 1.42 -15.20
N LEU A 145 4.62 2.46 -14.70
CA LEU A 145 5.12 3.84 -14.67
C LEU A 145 6.64 3.85 -14.40
N LYS A 146 7.42 4.13 -15.45
CA LYS A 146 8.88 4.00 -15.41
C LYS A 146 9.40 4.66 -14.14
N LEU A 147 10.34 4.01 -13.44
CA LEU A 147 10.93 4.48 -12.18
C LEU A 147 11.24 5.98 -12.18
N ARG A 148 11.64 6.53 -13.33
CA ARG A 148 11.82 7.96 -13.60
C ARG A 148 10.62 8.84 -13.23
N TYR A 149 9.39 8.46 -13.57
CA TYR A 149 8.19 9.23 -13.22
C TYR A 149 7.86 9.12 -11.74
N ARG A 150 8.15 7.95 -11.13
CA ARG A 150 7.97 7.74 -9.69
C ARG A 150 8.95 8.59 -8.88
N LEU A 151 10.20 8.68 -9.33
CA LEU A 151 11.24 9.54 -8.75
C LEU A 151 10.96 11.03 -9.01
N ILE A 152 10.46 11.40 -10.19
CA ILE A 152 10.09 12.80 -10.49
C ILE A 152 8.91 13.24 -9.61
N LEU A 153 7.91 12.39 -9.38
CA LEU A 153 6.79 12.74 -8.50
C LEU A 153 7.21 12.86 -7.03
N VAL A 154 8.11 12.00 -6.56
CA VAL A 154 8.66 12.11 -5.19
C VAL A 154 9.56 13.34 -5.07
N ALA A 155 10.44 13.59 -6.03
CA ALA A 155 11.31 14.76 -6.04
C ALA A 155 10.52 16.07 -6.19
N PHE A 156 9.45 16.08 -7.00
CA PHE A 156 8.59 17.25 -7.15
C PHE A 156 7.77 17.53 -5.89
N ASN A 157 7.23 16.49 -5.23
CA ASN A 157 6.55 16.67 -3.94
C ASN A 157 7.52 17.14 -2.85
N TRP A 158 8.75 16.61 -2.81
CA TRP A 158 9.80 17.06 -1.91
C TRP A 158 10.17 18.53 -2.16
N PHE A 159 10.37 18.90 -3.42
CA PHE A 159 10.75 20.26 -3.82
C PHE A 159 9.66 21.30 -3.53
N ASN A 160 8.37 20.94 -3.67
CA ASN A 160 7.27 21.84 -3.29
C ASN A 160 7.12 21.97 -1.76
N TRP A 161 7.44 20.93 -1.00
CA TRP A 161 7.46 21.00 0.47
C TRP A 161 8.53 21.97 0.99
N GLU A 162 9.69 22.02 0.33
CA GLU A 162 10.81 22.88 0.74
C GLU A 162 10.64 24.36 0.33
N LEU A 163 9.82 24.63 -0.70
CA LEU A 163 9.51 25.99 -1.16
C LEU A 163 8.17 26.55 -0.66
N GLY A 164 7.28 25.69 -0.19
CA GLY A 164 5.93 26.05 0.24
C GLY A 164 5.67 25.57 1.66
N GLY A 165 6.27 26.23 2.65
CA GLY A 165 5.73 26.21 4.00
C GLY A 165 4.30 26.77 3.96
N PHE A 166 3.31 25.89 3.92
CA PHE A 166 1.92 26.31 3.93
C PHE A 166 1.56 26.81 5.33
N TYR A 167 1.18 28.09 5.36
CA TYR A 167 0.25 28.66 6.33
C TYR A 167 -1.08 27.91 6.31
#